data_AF-A0A450T6K1-F1
#
_entry.id   AF-A0A450T6K1-F1
#
_cell.length_a   1.000
_cell.length_b   1.000
_cell.length_c   1.000
_cell.angle_alpha   90.00
_cell.angle_beta   90.00
_cell.angle_gamma   90.00
#
_symmetry.space_group_name_H-M   'P 1'
#
loop_
_entity.id
_entity.type
_entity.pdbx_description
1 polymer ?
#
loop_
_entity_poly.entity_id
_entity_poly.type
_entity_poly.pdbx_seq_one_letter_code
_entity_poly.pdbx_strand_id
1 'polypeptide(L)'
;MPEPDVAIDDLDHKVIDRFRERAVRGKRLDPEVLTEDRRDLIKKLGLMDGDHLTRAAILLFHPDPGAFVTSAFIQLGYFETEADVRYHDRIDGDLFTQVDKTLDLLLTKYLKALISYEGIQRVETYPVPREALREALLNAVAHKDYGGNVHTQIRVYDDKIVFWNSGWLPEGWSEENLISPHESKPYNPGVASAFYRAGMIEHWGRGIEKMRAACKEHGIPEPELRYQRNGFEVTFRCQARAISGASAVETRPITAPTGEHSMTEQVFISYSHKDKQYLDELQTHLVPYLRSKAVMAWSDQDIAPGSKWLEEIEKARASTRVAVLLVSPNFLASDFIHDNELGPFLQKARAGDVTILWVRIRACAYTETSLRDYRALVSPPDRPLAGMVEAERDEAWVRVCQEIKKALPVEPANP
;
A
#
# COMPACT_ATOMS: atom_id res chain seq x y z
N MET A 1 7.93 -18.02 24.45
CA MET A 1 6.97 -19.05 24.88
C MET A 1 6.85 -20.08 23.76
N PRO A 2 6.99 -21.38 24.05
CA PRO A 2 6.68 -22.43 23.08
C PRO A 2 5.17 -22.49 22.81
N GLU A 3 4.80 -22.91 21.61
CA GLU A 3 3.42 -23.05 21.13
C GLU A 3 3.28 -24.51 20.65
N PRO A 4 2.81 -25.42 21.53
CA PRO A 4 2.98 -26.85 21.35
C PRO A 4 2.09 -27.46 20.26
N ASP A 5 1.00 -26.77 19.91
CA ASP A 5 -0.01 -27.24 18.96
C ASP A 5 0.25 -26.78 17.51
N VAL A 6 1.39 -26.13 17.25
CA VAL A 6 1.76 -25.62 15.91
C VAL A 6 2.96 -26.37 15.38
N ALA A 7 2.79 -26.98 14.20
CA ALA A 7 3.84 -27.65 13.46
C ALA A 7 4.56 -26.70 12.51
N ILE A 8 5.73 -27.11 12.02
CA ILE A 8 6.51 -26.32 11.05
C ILE A 8 5.77 -26.16 9.73
N ASP A 9 5.00 -27.17 9.35
CA ASP A 9 4.21 -27.16 8.11
C ASP A 9 3.00 -26.21 8.18
N ASP A 10 2.66 -25.70 9.37
CA ASP A 10 1.64 -24.66 9.55
C ASP A 10 2.20 -23.25 9.25
N LEU A 11 3.53 -23.11 9.11
CA LEU A 11 4.16 -21.84 8.74
C LEU A 11 4.03 -21.59 7.24
N ASP A 12 3.88 -20.32 6.84
CA ASP A 12 3.81 -19.92 5.44
C ASP A 12 5.17 -20.07 4.77
N HIS A 13 5.28 -21.11 3.95
CA HIS A 13 6.47 -21.41 3.16
C HIS A 13 6.90 -20.25 2.27
N LYS A 14 5.96 -19.48 1.71
CA LYS A 14 6.28 -18.33 0.86
C LYS A 14 6.92 -17.20 1.67
N VAL A 15 6.52 -17.02 2.93
CA VAL A 15 7.15 -16.02 3.84
C VAL A 15 8.56 -16.46 4.19
N ILE A 16 8.77 -17.74 4.50
CA ILE A 16 10.09 -18.32 4.77
C ILE A 16 11.01 -18.17 3.56
N ASP A 17 10.52 -18.44 2.35
CA ASP A 17 11.31 -18.31 1.12
C ASP A 17 11.70 -16.85 0.86
N ARG A 18 10.77 -15.91 1.01
CA ARG A 18 11.07 -14.46 0.95
C ARG A 18 12.10 -14.04 2.00
N PHE A 19 12.03 -14.59 3.20
CA PHE A 19 13.02 -14.34 4.25
C PHE A 19 14.42 -14.83 3.83
N ARG A 20 14.54 -16.04 3.28
CA ARG A 20 15.83 -16.57 2.79
C ARG A 20 16.44 -15.65 1.73
N GLU A 21 15.65 -15.25 0.74
CA GLU A 21 16.09 -14.34 -0.33
C GLU A 21 16.57 -12.99 0.24
N ARG A 22 15.81 -12.41 1.17
CA ARG A 22 16.19 -11.15 1.85
C ARG A 22 17.49 -11.31 2.63
N ALA A 23 17.65 -12.41 3.35
CA ALA A 23 18.81 -12.65 4.20
C ALA A 23 20.10 -12.86 3.40
N VAL A 24 20.03 -13.60 2.30
CA VAL A 24 21.17 -13.80 1.39
C VAL A 24 21.50 -12.52 0.65
N ARG A 25 20.50 -11.79 0.12
CA ARG A 25 20.71 -10.50 -0.55
C ARG A 25 21.35 -9.47 0.40
N GLY A 26 20.92 -9.45 1.65
CA GLY A 26 21.49 -8.61 2.71
C GLY A 26 22.87 -9.08 3.21
N LYS A 27 23.39 -10.20 2.68
CA LYS A 27 24.63 -10.86 3.14
C LYS A 27 24.65 -11.14 4.65
N ARG A 28 23.48 -11.45 5.21
CA ARG A 28 23.30 -11.75 6.64
C ARG A 28 23.29 -13.24 6.92
N LEU A 29 23.02 -14.07 5.91
CA LEU A 29 23.11 -15.53 5.94
C LEU A 29 23.79 -16.03 4.65
N ASP A 30 24.44 -17.18 4.74
CA ASP A 30 25.09 -17.82 3.59
C ASP A 30 24.06 -18.32 2.56
N PRO A 31 24.40 -18.37 1.26
CA PRO A 31 23.48 -18.84 0.22
C PRO A 31 22.93 -20.25 0.44
N GLU A 32 23.62 -21.09 1.22
CA GLU A 32 23.21 -22.45 1.59
C GLU A 32 21.82 -22.50 2.26
N VAL A 33 21.39 -21.41 2.91
CA VAL A 33 20.07 -21.35 3.56
C VAL A 33 18.91 -21.37 2.57
N LEU A 34 19.16 -21.08 1.28
CA LEU A 34 18.12 -21.14 0.24
C LEU A 34 17.58 -22.56 0.06
N THR A 35 18.45 -23.56 0.26
CA THR A 35 18.15 -24.98 0.07
C THR A 35 18.05 -25.76 1.37
N GLU A 36 18.37 -25.14 2.52
CA GLU A 36 18.31 -25.74 3.85
C GLU A 36 16.87 -26.20 4.18
N ASP A 37 16.74 -27.22 5.03
CA ASP A 37 15.43 -27.63 5.53
C ASP A 37 14.77 -26.51 6.37
N ARG A 38 13.44 -26.42 6.35
CA ARG A 38 12.71 -25.35 7.07
C ARG A 38 12.87 -25.48 8.58
N ARG A 39 12.86 -26.70 9.13
CA ARG A 39 13.07 -26.94 10.56
C ARG A 39 14.46 -26.48 10.98
N ASP A 40 15.46 -26.86 10.20
CA ASP A 40 16.85 -26.50 10.49
C ASP A 40 17.04 -24.98 10.44
N LEU A 41 16.44 -24.30 9.45
CA LEU A 41 16.46 -22.83 9.39
C LEU A 41 15.79 -22.21 10.63
N ILE A 42 14.55 -22.60 10.97
CA ILE A 42 13.81 -22.04 12.11
C ILE A 42 14.57 -22.29 13.43
N LYS A 43 15.18 -23.47 13.59
CA LYS A 43 16.05 -23.80 14.72
C LYS A 43 17.29 -22.91 14.76
N LYS A 44 17.98 -22.72 13.63
CA LYS A 44 19.17 -21.86 13.48
C LYS A 44 18.86 -20.39 13.77
N LEU A 45 17.64 -19.95 13.50
CA LEU A 45 17.16 -18.61 13.86
C LEU A 45 16.92 -18.44 15.36
N GLY A 46 16.93 -19.52 16.15
CA GLY A 46 16.60 -19.52 17.57
C GLY A 46 15.10 -19.40 17.83
N LEU A 47 14.28 -19.87 16.88
CA LEU A 47 12.82 -19.72 16.92
C LEU A 47 12.11 -21.02 17.36
N MET A 48 12.86 -21.97 17.93
CA MET A 48 12.35 -23.20 18.54
C MET A 48 12.78 -23.28 20.01
N ASP A 49 11.92 -23.87 20.84
CA ASP A 49 12.20 -24.25 22.22
C ASP A 49 11.90 -25.74 22.39
N GLY A 50 12.96 -26.55 22.48
CA GLY A 50 12.87 -28.00 22.31
C GLY A 50 12.35 -28.37 20.91
N ASP A 51 11.25 -29.10 20.85
CA ASP A 51 10.59 -29.50 19.60
C ASP A 51 9.47 -28.57 19.16
N HIS A 52 9.15 -27.54 19.96
CA HIS A 52 8.03 -26.64 19.74
C HIS A 52 8.48 -25.32 19.12
N LEU A 53 7.62 -24.74 18.29
CA LEU A 53 7.82 -23.41 17.74
C LEU A 53 7.66 -22.37 18.85
N THR A 54 8.47 -21.32 18.80
CA THR A 54 8.28 -20.16 19.69
C THR A 54 7.18 -19.26 19.15
N ARG A 55 6.56 -18.47 20.03
CA ARG A 55 5.64 -17.39 19.64
C ARG A 55 6.25 -16.40 18.63
N ALA A 56 7.56 -16.15 18.70
CA ALA A 56 8.25 -15.33 17.70
C ALA A 56 8.21 -15.99 16.32
N ALA A 57 8.34 -17.32 16.23
CA ALA A 57 8.18 -18.05 14.97
C ALA A 57 6.77 -17.85 14.38
N ILE A 58 5.75 -17.96 15.23
CA ILE A 58 4.35 -17.75 14.81
C ILE A 58 4.16 -16.32 14.28
N LEU A 59 4.57 -15.31 15.05
CA LEU A 59 4.45 -13.91 14.65
C LEU A 59 5.15 -13.64 13.31
N LEU A 60 6.33 -14.23 13.10
CA LEU A 60 7.16 -13.98 11.91
C LEU A 60 6.76 -14.77 10.67
N PHE A 61 6.17 -15.96 10.81
CA PHE A 61 6.03 -16.91 9.70
C PHE A 61 4.68 -17.60 9.60
N HIS A 62 3.80 -17.55 10.61
CA HIS A 62 2.47 -18.12 10.48
C HIS A 62 1.58 -17.20 9.62
N PRO A 63 0.73 -17.73 8.71
CA PRO A 63 -0.14 -16.90 7.87
C PRO A 63 -1.20 -16.13 8.67
N ASP A 64 -1.61 -16.67 9.82
CA ASP A 64 -2.54 -16.03 10.76
C ASP A 64 -1.99 -16.03 12.19
N PRO A 65 -1.09 -15.10 12.55
CA PRO A 65 -0.60 -15.01 13.92
C PRO A 65 -1.68 -14.49 14.89
N GLY A 66 -2.76 -13.89 14.37
CA GLY A 66 -3.88 -13.36 15.14
C GLY A 66 -4.65 -14.44 15.91
N ALA A 67 -4.66 -15.67 15.41
CA ALA A 67 -5.24 -16.83 16.09
C ALA A 67 -4.55 -17.17 17.42
N PHE A 68 -3.27 -16.81 17.57
CA PHE A 68 -2.46 -17.10 18.76
C PHE A 68 -2.22 -15.86 19.62
N VAL A 69 -2.09 -14.71 18.96
CA VAL A 69 -1.90 -13.41 19.59
C VAL A 69 -2.91 -12.45 18.97
N THR A 70 -4.07 -12.30 19.61
CA THR A 70 -5.21 -11.52 19.09
C THR A 70 -4.88 -10.05 18.77
N SER A 71 -3.82 -9.51 19.39
CA SER A 71 -3.31 -8.16 19.18
C SER A 71 -2.16 -8.07 18.16
N ALA A 72 -1.83 -9.16 17.46
CA ALA A 72 -0.77 -9.22 16.45
C ALA A 72 -1.24 -8.68 15.11
N PHE A 73 -1.65 -7.42 15.08
CA PHE A 73 -1.96 -6.67 13.87
C PHE A 73 -1.56 -5.21 14.06
N ILE A 74 -1.50 -4.46 12.96
CA ILE A 74 -1.29 -3.02 12.97
C ILE A 74 -2.59 -2.33 12.56
N GLN A 75 -3.01 -1.35 13.36
CA GLN A 75 -4.12 -0.46 13.02
C GLN A 75 -3.55 0.86 12.51
N LEU A 76 -3.80 1.16 11.24
CA LEU A 76 -3.44 2.44 10.61
C LEU A 76 -4.72 3.25 10.41
N GLY A 77 -4.70 4.54 10.72
CA GLY A 77 -5.90 5.38 10.59
C GLY A 77 -5.57 6.85 10.34
N TYR A 78 -6.46 7.52 9.60
CA TYR A 78 -6.38 8.94 9.31
C TYR A 78 -7.41 9.68 10.14
N PHE A 79 -6.96 10.73 10.79
CA PHE A 79 -7.70 11.47 11.81
C PHE A 79 -7.71 12.94 11.43
N GLU A 80 -8.89 13.55 11.36
CA GLU A 80 -8.99 15.01 11.23
C GLU A 80 -8.75 15.68 12.60
N THR A 81 -9.24 15.03 13.66
CA THR A 81 -8.97 15.40 15.06
C THR A 81 -8.71 14.15 15.87
N GLU A 82 -8.19 14.28 17.10
CA GLU A 82 -7.95 13.13 18.00
C GLU A 82 -9.18 12.24 18.23
N ALA A 83 -10.39 12.77 18.02
CA ALA A 83 -11.65 12.03 18.22
C ALA A 83 -12.33 11.58 16.91
N ASP A 84 -11.88 12.04 15.74
CA ASP A 84 -12.57 11.85 14.47
C ASP A 84 -11.72 11.04 13.49
N VAL A 85 -11.95 9.71 13.50
CA VAL A 85 -11.39 8.77 12.52
C VAL A 85 -12.16 8.90 11.21
N ARG A 86 -11.48 9.31 10.14
CA ARG A 86 -12.08 9.42 8.80
C ARG A 86 -12.09 8.08 8.08
N TYR A 87 -10.96 7.38 8.09
CA TYR A 87 -10.82 6.04 7.56
C TYR A 87 -9.64 5.34 8.22
N HIS A 88 -9.63 4.02 8.13
CA HIS A 88 -8.64 3.18 8.77
C HIS A 88 -8.43 1.88 7.99
N ASP A 89 -7.25 1.28 8.14
CA ASP A 89 -6.90 -0.03 7.64
C ASP A 89 -6.39 -0.89 8.79
N ARG A 90 -6.81 -2.15 8.78
CA ARG A 90 -6.27 -3.18 9.65
C ARG A 90 -5.32 -4.05 8.84
N ILE A 91 -4.09 -4.19 9.32
CA ILE A 91 -3.04 -4.96 8.65
C ILE A 91 -2.75 -6.22 9.47
N ASP A 92 -3.28 -7.34 8.99
CA ASP A 92 -3.06 -8.69 9.52
C ASP A 92 -2.00 -9.46 8.71
N GLY A 93 -1.66 -10.67 9.18
CA GLY A 93 -0.66 -11.57 8.59
C GLY A 93 0.64 -11.62 9.38
N ASP A 94 1.68 -12.26 8.85
CA ASP A 94 2.99 -12.32 9.50
C ASP A 94 3.64 -10.92 9.64
N LEU A 95 4.57 -10.76 10.58
CA LEU A 95 5.18 -9.46 10.87
C LEU A 95 5.97 -8.87 9.69
N PHE A 96 6.53 -9.68 8.76
CA PHE A 96 7.18 -9.12 7.57
C PHE A 96 6.13 -8.50 6.64
N THR A 97 5.04 -9.23 6.40
CA THR A 97 3.92 -8.75 5.60
C THR A 97 3.27 -7.52 6.24
N GLN A 98 3.09 -7.49 7.56
CA GLN A 98 2.55 -6.32 8.27
C GLN A 98 3.43 -5.08 8.06
N VAL A 99 4.75 -5.21 8.18
CA VAL A 99 5.68 -4.08 7.98
C VAL A 99 5.66 -3.61 6.52
N ASP A 100 5.76 -4.53 5.56
CA ASP A 100 5.78 -4.19 4.14
C ASP A 100 4.49 -3.47 3.72
N LYS A 101 3.32 -4.04 4.07
CA LYS A 101 2.00 -3.46 3.75
C LYS A 101 1.76 -2.12 4.43
N THR A 102 2.17 -1.98 5.68
CA THR A 102 1.97 -0.73 6.43
C THR A 102 2.79 0.41 5.84
N LEU A 103 4.07 0.15 5.50
CA LEU A 103 4.90 1.17 4.87
C LEU A 103 4.39 1.54 3.48
N ASP A 104 3.90 0.56 2.72
CA ASP A 104 3.26 0.80 1.42
C ASP A 104 2.02 1.68 1.57
N LEU A 105 1.07 1.30 2.43
CA LEU A 105 -0.15 2.07 2.70
C LEU A 105 0.15 3.49 3.19
N LEU A 106 1.14 3.66 4.07
CA LEU A 106 1.57 4.98 4.50
C LEU A 106 1.92 5.86 3.31
N LEU A 107 2.70 5.36 2.34
CA LEU A 107 3.16 6.14 1.19
C LEU A 107 2.14 6.25 0.06
N THR A 108 1.21 5.30 -0.06
CA THR A 108 0.28 5.24 -1.21
C THR A 108 -1.11 5.78 -0.86
N LYS A 109 -1.56 5.64 0.39
CA LYS A 109 -2.91 6.02 0.83
C LYS A 109 -2.91 7.18 1.81
N TYR A 110 -2.00 7.17 2.79
CA TYR A 110 -2.08 8.10 3.94
C TYR A 110 -1.23 9.37 3.76
N LEU A 111 -0.18 9.32 2.95
CA LEU A 111 0.72 10.44 2.69
C LEU A 111 0.61 10.87 1.24
N LYS A 112 0.67 12.18 1.00
CA LYS A 112 0.75 12.75 -0.34
C LYS A 112 2.17 13.22 -0.59
N ALA A 113 2.76 12.73 -1.68
CA ALA A 113 4.02 13.29 -2.14
C ALA A 113 3.81 14.73 -2.63
N LEU A 114 4.62 15.65 -2.13
CA LEU A 114 4.79 16.95 -2.76
C LEU A 114 5.51 16.74 -4.09
N ILE A 115 4.96 17.33 -5.14
CA ILE A 115 5.53 17.24 -6.48
C ILE A 115 6.38 18.48 -6.69
N SER A 116 7.67 18.26 -6.92
CA SER A 116 8.60 19.29 -7.39
C SER A 116 9.22 18.88 -8.72
N TYR A 117 9.96 19.80 -9.34
CA TYR A 117 10.63 19.57 -10.62
C TYR A 117 12.10 19.96 -10.50
N GLU A 118 12.99 19.02 -10.80
CA GLU A 118 14.42 19.26 -10.98
C GLU A 118 14.74 19.15 -12.48
N GLY A 119 14.80 20.30 -13.15
CA GLY A 119 14.87 20.36 -14.61
C GLY A 119 13.59 19.80 -15.25
N ILE A 120 13.72 18.71 -16.02
CA ILE A 120 12.59 17.99 -16.63
C ILE A 120 12.10 16.81 -15.78
N GLN A 121 12.80 16.48 -14.69
CA GLN A 121 12.46 15.33 -13.86
C GLN A 121 11.49 15.74 -12.77
N ARG A 122 10.35 15.05 -12.72
CA ARG A 122 9.40 15.13 -11.63
C ARG A 122 10.00 14.42 -10.41
N VAL A 123 10.03 15.10 -9.28
CA VAL A 123 10.49 14.57 -7.99
C VAL A 123 9.31 14.52 -7.03
N GLU A 124 9.11 13.36 -6.41
CA GLU A 124 8.04 13.12 -5.44
C GLU A 124 8.64 13.04 -4.04
N THR A 125 8.30 14.02 -3.20
CA THR A 125 8.86 14.19 -1.86
C THR A 125 7.77 14.02 -0.82
N TYR A 126 7.82 12.94 -0.05
CA TYR A 126 6.85 12.69 1.02
C TYR A 126 7.03 13.63 2.22
N PRO A 127 5.98 13.87 3.04
CA PRO A 127 6.07 14.77 4.19
C PRO A 127 7.07 14.31 5.26
N VAL A 128 7.26 13.00 5.37
CA VAL A 128 8.25 12.35 6.23
C VAL A 128 9.06 11.37 5.36
N PRO A 129 10.39 11.35 5.46
CA PRO A 129 11.22 10.48 4.63
C PRO A 129 10.92 9.00 4.92
N ARG A 130 10.95 8.18 3.86
CA ARG A 130 10.62 6.75 3.91
C ARG A 130 11.50 6.01 4.92
N GLU A 131 12.77 6.38 5.03
CA GLU A 131 13.74 5.80 5.96
C GLU A 131 13.32 6.01 7.41
N ALA A 132 12.82 7.19 7.76
CA ALA A 132 12.37 7.52 9.10
C ALA A 132 11.07 6.77 9.47
N LEU A 133 10.11 6.73 8.54
CA LEU A 133 8.86 5.95 8.70
C LEU A 133 9.15 4.45 8.90
N ARG A 134 10.04 3.91 8.07
CA ARG A 134 10.47 2.51 8.13
C ARG A 134 11.12 2.18 9.47
N GLU A 135 12.00 3.05 9.96
CA GLU A 135 12.69 2.86 11.23
C GLU A 135 11.73 2.92 12.42
N ALA A 136 10.82 3.92 12.45
CA ALA A 136 9.78 4.00 13.48
C ALA A 136 8.87 2.77 13.49
N LEU A 137 8.44 2.30 12.32
CA LEU A 137 7.59 1.13 12.17
C LEU A 137 8.27 -0.15 12.66
N LEU A 138 9.52 -0.38 12.25
CA LEU A 138 10.29 -1.56 12.67
C LEU A 138 10.53 -1.56 14.17
N ASN A 139 10.83 -0.41 14.77
CA ASN A 139 10.99 -0.28 16.21
C ASN A 139 9.66 -0.53 16.94
N ALA A 140 8.55 0.02 16.44
CA ALA A 140 7.23 -0.22 17.01
C ALA A 140 6.85 -1.70 17.01
N VAL A 141 7.20 -2.44 15.95
CA VAL A 141 6.96 -3.90 15.84
C VAL A 141 7.92 -4.69 16.74
N ALA A 142 9.23 -4.44 16.65
CA ALA A 142 10.23 -5.21 17.38
C ALA A 142 10.16 -5.03 18.90
N HIS A 143 9.67 -3.87 19.37
CA HIS A 143 9.60 -3.53 20.80
C HIS A 143 8.18 -3.62 21.39
N LYS A 144 7.18 -4.11 20.64
CA LYS A 144 5.81 -4.25 21.13
C LYS A 144 5.70 -5.33 22.21
N ASP A 145 4.92 -5.09 23.25
CA ASP A 145 4.44 -6.17 24.11
C ASP A 145 3.36 -7.01 23.38
N TYR A 146 3.74 -8.19 22.90
CA TYR A 146 2.84 -9.18 22.30
C TYR A 146 2.16 -10.09 23.33
N GLY A 147 2.51 -9.99 24.61
CA GLY A 147 1.75 -10.62 25.69
C GLY A 147 0.49 -9.83 26.06
N GLY A 148 0.49 -8.52 25.81
CA GLY A 148 -0.66 -7.65 26.00
C GLY A 148 -1.74 -7.76 24.89
N ASN A 149 -2.95 -7.29 25.21
CA ASN A 149 -4.11 -7.31 24.31
C ASN A 149 -4.25 -6.02 23.47
N VAL A 150 -3.18 -5.23 23.32
CA VAL A 150 -3.21 -3.97 22.57
C VAL A 150 -2.37 -4.10 21.30
N HIS A 151 -2.95 -3.69 20.18
CA HIS A 151 -2.30 -3.71 18.86
C HIS A 151 -1.44 -2.46 18.66
N THR A 152 -0.52 -2.51 17.69
CA THR A 152 0.24 -1.32 17.29
C THR A 152 -0.68 -0.35 16.56
N GLN A 153 -0.61 0.93 16.87
CA GLN A 153 -1.46 1.97 16.29
C GLN A 153 -0.61 2.99 15.56
N ILE A 154 -1.01 3.34 14.35
CA ILE A 154 -0.39 4.41 13.58
C ILE A 154 -1.50 5.39 13.20
N ARG A 155 -1.37 6.62 13.67
CA ARG A 155 -2.37 7.67 13.49
C ARG A 155 -1.77 8.77 12.62
N VAL A 156 -2.41 9.06 11.51
CA VAL A 156 -2.00 10.08 10.55
C VAL A 156 -2.97 11.25 10.66
N TYR A 157 -2.43 12.44 10.78
CA TYR A 157 -3.16 13.71 10.81
C TYR A 157 -2.59 14.62 9.73
N ASP A 158 -3.20 15.79 9.53
CA ASP A 158 -2.70 16.75 8.55
C ASP A 158 -1.31 17.30 8.90
N ASP A 159 -0.99 17.40 10.19
CA ASP A 159 0.23 18.04 10.69
C ASP A 159 1.20 17.07 11.38
N LYS A 160 0.84 15.79 11.52
CA LYS A 160 1.69 14.81 12.20
C LYS A 160 1.36 13.35 11.86
N ILE A 161 2.33 12.48 12.11
CA ILE A 161 2.18 11.02 12.09
C ILE A 161 2.63 10.49 13.45
N VAL A 162 1.82 9.65 14.06
CA VAL A 162 2.05 9.12 15.41
C VAL A 162 2.11 7.60 15.34
N PHE A 163 3.27 7.03 15.64
CA PHE A 163 3.45 5.58 15.83
C PHE A 163 3.36 5.28 17.31
N TRP A 164 2.50 4.35 17.70
CA TRP A 164 2.31 3.96 19.08
C TRP A 164 2.29 2.44 19.23
N ASN A 165 2.96 1.92 20.25
CA ASN A 165 2.87 0.53 20.65
C ASN A 165 2.84 0.39 22.18
N SER A 166 2.43 -0.78 22.67
CA SER A 166 2.46 -1.14 24.09
C SER A 166 3.86 -1.50 24.59
N GLY A 167 4.92 -0.88 24.06
CA GLY A 167 6.31 -1.17 24.40
C GLY A 167 6.73 -0.56 25.75
N TRP A 168 7.67 -1.24 26.42
CA TRP A 168 8.27 -0.79 27.67
C TRP A 168 9.75 -0.45 27.46
N LEU A 169 10.21 0.60 28.13
CA LEU A 169 11.65 0.85 28.19
C LEU A 169 12.32 -0.14 29.15
N PRO A 170 13.54 -0.61 28.85
CA PRO A 170 14.29 -1.43 29.79
C PRO A 170 14.54 -0.68 31.11
N GLU A 171 14.80 -1.42 32.18
CA GLU A 171 15.10 -0.81 33.48
C GLU A 171 16.29 0.17 33.39
N GLY A 172 16.12 1.37 33.94
CA GLY A 172 17.12 2.45 33.90
C GLY A 172 17.11 3.30 32.62
N TRP A 173 16.20 3.04 31.68
CA TRP A 173 16.06 3.83 30.45
C TRP A 173 15.01 4.94 30.56
N SER A 174 15.29 6.05 29.88
CA SER A 174 14.42 7.23 29.78
C SER A 174 14.39 7.73 28.34
N GLU A 175 13.50 8.67 28.05
CA GLU A 175 13.44 9.34 26.74
C GLU A 175 14.77 10.02 26.41
N GLU A 176 15.45 10.63 27.38
CA GLU A 176 16.70 11.35 27.15
C GLU A 176 17.86 10.43 26.76
N ASN A 177 17.96 9.24 27.37
CA ASN A 177 19.06 8.32 27.09
C ASN A 177 18.85 7.46 25.84
N LEU A 178 17.60 7.28 25.39
CA LEU A 178 17.27 6.68 24.09
C LEU A 178 17.77 7.48 22.88
N ILE A 179 17.90 8.79 23.04
CA ILE A 179 18.33 9.69 21.97
C ILE A 179 19.85 9.61 21.75
N SER A 180 20.59 9.10 22.74
CA SER A 180 22.04 8.95 22.72
C SER A 180 22.46 7.56 22.22
N PRO A 181 23.70 7.39 21.70
CA PRO A 181 24.21 6.08 21.30
C PRO A 181 24.14 5.06 22.43
N HIS A 182 23.60 3.89 22.13
CA HIS A 182 23.28 2.91 23.16
C HIS A 182 23.22 1.48 22.61
N GLU A 183 23.34 0.48 23.48
CA GLU A 183 23.12 -0.91 23.09
C GLU A 183 21.64 -1.19 22.83
N SER A 184 21.32 -1.83 21.70
CA SER A 184 19.95 -2.23 21.40
C SER A 184 19.53 -3.39 22.31
N LYS A 185 18.51 -3.15 23.15
CA LYS A 185 17.85 -4.17 23.98
C LYS A 185 16.41 -4.36 23.52
N PRO A 186 16.17 -5.15 22.46
CA PRO A 186 14.81 -5.37 21.94
C PRO A 186 13.93 -6.12 22.93
N TYR A 187 12.67 -5.71 23.04
CA TYR A 187 11.67 -6.40 23.86
C TYR A 187 11.38 -7.81 23.32
N ASN A 188 11.43 -7.99 21.99
CA ASN A 188 11.29 -9.28 21.31
C ASN A 188 12.60 -9.67 20.60
N PRO A 189 13.57 -10.29 21.29
CA PRO A 189 14.86 -10.66 20.69
C PRO A 189 14.74 -11.57 19.46
N GLY A 190 13.80 -12.52 19.45
CA GLY A 190 13.58 -13.41 18.31
C GLY A 190 13.11 -12.67 17.06
N VAL A 191 12.15 -11.75 17.23
CA VAL A 191 11.64 -10.87 16.14
C VAL A 191 12.75 -9.96 15.65
N ALA A 192 13.45 -9.27 16.55
CA ALA A 192 14.55 -8.39 16.20
C ALA A 192 15.70 -9.13 15.48
N SER A 193 16.05 -10.33 15.94
CA SER A 193 17.10 -11.15 15.31
C SER A 193 16.70 -11.61 13.91
N ALA A 194 15.43 -11.98 13.69
CA ALA A 194 14.92 -12.29 12.36
C ALA A 194 14.93 -11.05 11.44
N PHE A 195 14.46 -9.90 11.92
CA PHE A 195 14.51 -8.65 11.16
C PHE A 195 15.93 -8.23 10.81
N TYR A 196 16.90 -8.41 11.71
CA TYR A 196 18.30 -8.16 11.42
C TYR A 196 18.81 -9.08 10.31
N ARG A 197 18.53 -10.39 10.42
CA ARG A 197 18.92 -11.36 9.39
C ARG A 197 18.23 -11.10 8.06
N ALA A 198 17.02 -10.57 8.05
CA ALA A 198 16.34 -10.15 6.83
C ALA A 198 16.85 -8.81 6.25
N GLY A 199 17.81 -8.15 6.91
CA GLY A 199 18.33 -6.84 6.49
C GLY A 199 17.35 -5.68 6.76
N MET A 200 16.40 -5.86 7.67
CA MET A 200 15.42 -4.84 8.03
C MET A 200 15.92 -3.91 9.13
N ILE A 201 16.66 -4.40 10.12
CA ILE A 201 17.22 -3.57 11.21
C ILE A 201 18.72 -3.74 11.37
N GLU A 202 19.34 -2.84 12.13
CA GLU A 202 20.74 -2.94 12.59
C GLU A 202 20.80 -3.21 14.10
N HIS A 203 21.85 -3.90 14.57
CA HIS A 203 22.02 -4.20 16.00
C HIS A 203 22.74 -3.11 16.81
N TRP A 204 23.38 -2.14 16.16
CA TRP A 204 24.24 -1.15 16.81
C TRP A 204 23.48 -0.03 17.54
N GLY A 205 22.15 -0.14 17.72
CA GLY A 205 21.35 0.87 18.40
C GLY A 205 21.29 2.25 17.72
N ARG A 206 21.75 2.37 16.46
CA ARG A 206 21.75 3.63 15.70
C ARG A 206 20.45 3.93 14.96
N GLY A 207 19.39 3.17 15.24
CA GLY A 207 18.10 3.32 14.57
C GLY A 207 17.51 4.72 14.78
N ILE A 208 17.38 5.12 16.05
CA ILE A 208 16.85 6.44 16.43
C ILE A 208 17.71 7.57 15.85
N GLU A 209 19.03 7.43 15.88
CA GLU A 209 19.96 8.40 15.28
C GLU A 209 19.74 8.55 13.77
N LYS A 210 19.62 7.43 13.04
CA LYS A 210 19.34 7.45 11.59
C LYS A 210 17.98 8.07 11.28
N MET A 211 16.96 7.76 12.07
CA MET A 211 15.63 8.33 11.93
C MET A 211 15.67 9.86 12.09
N ARG A 212 16.36 10.36 13.12
CA ARG A 212 16.55 11.81 13.35
C ARG A 212 17.37 12.46 12.24
N ALA A 213 18.45 11.82 11.81
CA ALA A 213 19.30 12.30 10.72
C ALA A 213 18.52 12.43 9.40
N ALA A 214 17.70 11.43 9.06
CA ALA A 214 16.84 11.47 7.88
C ALA A 214 15.84 12.62 7.94
N CYS A 215 15.17 12.84 9.09
CA CYS A 215 14.29 13.99 9.28
C CYS A 215 15.01 15.34 9.09
N LYS A 216 16.22 15.46 9.65
CA LYS A 216 17.04 16.67 9.55
C LYS A 216 17.49 16.96 8.12
N GLU A 217 17.95 15.93 7.40
CA GLU A 217 18.34 16.02 5.99
C GLU A 217 17.17 16.41 5.10
N HIS A 218 15.97 15.92 5.44
CA HIS A 218 14.71 16.24 4.76
C HIS A 218 14.12 17.61 5.16
N GLY A 219 14.76 18.33 6.08
CA GLY A 219 14.32 19.67 6.49
C GLY A 219 13.06 19.71 7.36
N ILE A 220 12.70 18.61 8.02
CA ILE A 220 11.57 18.54 8.96
C ILE A 220 12.06 18.44 10.41
N PRO A 221 11.22 18.79 11.42
CA PRO A 221 11.57 18.57 12.82
C PRO A 221 11.94 17.11 13.11
N GLU A 222 12.87 16.92 14.04
CA GLU A 222 13.17 15.58 14.56
C GLU A 222 11.93 14.97 15.24
N PRO A 223 11.78 13.64 15.21
CA PRO A 223 10.65 12.99 15.87
C PRO A 223 10.67 13.17 17.38
N GLU A 224 9.50 13.43 17.95
CA GLU A 224 9.27 13.44 19.40
C GLU A 224 9.10 12.00 19.89
N LEU A 225 9.92 11.58 20.86
CA LEU A 225 9.80 10.29 21.53
C LEU A 225 9.11 10.51 22.86
N ARG A 226 8.06 9.76 23.16
CA ARG A 226 7.33 9.86 24.42
C ARG A 226 7.00 8.48 24.98
N TYR A 227 7.46 8.23 26.19
CA TYR A 227 7.16 7.05 26.98
C TYR A 227 6.14 7.41 28.05
N GLN A 228 4.92 6.89 27.89
CA GLN A 228 3.83 7.08 28.85
C GLN A 228 3.52 5.77 29.56
N ARG A 229 2.72 5.81 30.64
CA ARG A 229 2.34 4.62 31.42
C ARG A 229 1.69 3.51 30.59
N ASN A 230 1.16 3.82 29.42
CA ASN A 230 0.43 2.89 28.56
C ASN A 230 1.22 2.45 27.31
N GLY A 231 2.41 2.99 27.04
CA GLY A 231 3.18 2.60 25.87
C GLY A 231 4.22 3.63 25.42
N PHE A 232 4.77 3.39 24.24
CA PHE A 232 5.80 4.23 23.63
C PHE A 232 5.26 4.85 22.34
N GLU A 233 5.52 6.15 22.17
CA GLU A 233 5.03 6.96 21.06
C GLU A 233 6.21 7.62 20.33
N VAL A 234 6.17 7.57 19.00
CA VAL A 234 7.05 8.33 18.10
C VAL A 234 6.19 9.23 17.23
N THR A 235 6.35 10.54 17.39
CA THR A 235 5.57 11.54 16.65
C THR A 235 6.45 12.31 15.68
N PHE A 236 6.14 12.22 14.39
CA PHE A 236 6.71 13.08 13.35
C PHE A 236 5.79 14.28 13.13
N ARG A 237 6.29 15.50 13.29
CA ARG A 237 5.54 16.71 12.88
C ARG A 237 5.90 17.08 11.46
N CYS A 238 4.89 17.36 10.64
CA CYS A 238 5.05 17.81 9.26
C CYS A 238 4.12 19.02 9.00
N GLN A 239 4.45 19.86 8.03
CA GLN A 239 3.59 21.01 7.73
C GLN A 239 2.33 20.54 6.98
N ALA A 240 1.16 21.01 7.41
CA ALA A 240 -0.17 20.71 6.86
C ALA A 240 -0.37 21.00 5.36
N ARG A 241 0.64 21.58 4.68
CA ARG A 241 0.60 21.80 3.22
C ARG A 241 0.82 20.54 2.39
N ALA A 242 1.16 19.41 3.01
CA ALA A 242 1.43 18.16 2.32
C ALA A 242 0.47 17.01 2.67
N ILE A 243 -0.53 17.26 3.51
CA ILE A 243 -1.56 16.29 3.86
C ILE A 243 -2.89 17.05 3.93
N SER A 244 -3.69 16.91 2.88
CA SER A 244 -5.14 17.17 2.93
C SER A 244 -5.80 16.31 1.87
N GLY A 245 -6.44 15.24 2.30
CA GLY A 245 -7.61 14.73 1.57
C GLY A 245 -8.65 15.85 1.54
N ALA A 246 -9.24 16.11 0.37
CA ALA A 246 -10.12 17.24 0.07
C ALA A 246 -9.42 18.61 0.01
N SER A 247 -8.88 18.97 -1.15
CA SER A 247 -8.79 20.39 -1.51
C SER A 247 -10.17 20.82 -2.03
N ALA A 248 -10.98 21.34 -1.12
CA ALA A 248 -12.01 22.30 -1.48
C ALA A 248 -11.29 23.54 -2.05
N VAL A 249 -11.52 23.81 -3.33
CA VAL A 249 -11.22 25.11 -3.93
C VAL A 249 -12.10 26.13 -3.21
N GLU A 250 -11.47 27.12 -2.56
CA GLU A 250 -12.14 28.28 -2.00
C GLU A 250 -13.03 28.94 -3.07
N THR A 251 -14.34 28.84 -2.90
CA THR A 251 -15.30 29.79 -3.46
C THR A 251 -16.02 30.46 -2.30
N ARG A 252 -15.97 31.80 -2.29
CA ARG A 252 -16.58 32.67 -1.28
C ARG A 252 -18.08 32.35 -1.10
N PRO A 253 -18.63 32.56 0.10
CA PRO A 253 -19.95 32.09 0.45
C PRO A 253 -21.02 32.87 -0.31
N ILE A 254 -21.79 32.18 -1.15
CA ILE A 254 -23.15 32.58 -1.48
C ILE A 254 -24.04 31.52 -0.84
N THR A 255 -24.90 32.02 0.05
CA THR A 255 -25.95 31.31 0.77
C THR A 255 -26.66 30.24 -0.06
N ALA A 256 -26.81 29.05 0.52
CA ALA A 256 -27.62 27.97 -0.03
C ALA A 256 -29.06 28.41 -0.31
N PRO A 257 -29.67 27.85 -1.36
CA PRO A 257 -30.81 26.99 -1.09
C PRO A 257 -30.66 25.61 -1.73
N THR A 258 -30.91 24.60 -0.91
CA THR A 258 -31.68 23.36 -1.19
C THR A 258 -31.90 22.96 -2.66
N GLY A 259 -31.39 21.77 -3.00
CA GLY A 259 -31.94 20.89 -4.04
C GLY A 259 -31.07 20.73 -5.30
N GLU A 260 -31.02 19.49 -5.80
CA GLU A 260 -30.64 19.03 -7.16
C GLU A 260 -29.19 18.55 -7.44
N HIS A 261 -29.15 17.57 -8.35
CA HIS A 261 -28.14 16.52 -8.57
C HIS A 261 -26.77 16.99 -9.09
N SER A 262 -25.69 16.24 -8.80
CA SER A 262 -24.39 16.36 -9.50
C SER A 262 -24.00 15.05 -10.19
N MET A 263 -23.91 15.12 -11.52
CA MET A 263 -23.53 14.08 -12.49
C MET A 263 -22.06 14.25 -12.89
N THR A 264 -21.09 13.65 -12.20
CA THR A 264 -19.67 14.04 -12.42
C THR A 264 -18.65 12.93 -12.68
N GLU A 265 -19.03 11.66 -12.84
CA GLU A 265 -18.05 10.58 -13.02
C GLU A 265 -18.47 9.61 -14.13
N GLN A 266 -17.83 9.67 -15.30
CA GLN A 266 -18.32 8.96 -16.50
C GLN A 266 -17.41 7.82 -16.98
N VAL A 267 -16.11 7.86 -16.69
CA VAL A 267 -15.10 6.88 -17.16
C VAL A 267 -14.31 6.29 -15.99
N PHE A 268 -14.29 4.96 -15.88
CA PHE A 268 -13.47 4.24 -14.89
C PHE A 268 -12.25 3.58 -15.56
N ILE A 269 -11.06 3.62 -14.95
CA ILE A 269 -9.85 2.95 -15.46
C ILE A 269 -9.34 1.91 -14.44
N SER A 270 -9.22 0.66 -14.88
CA SER A 270 -8.71 -0.45 -14.06
C SER A 270 -7.41 -0.99 -14.65
N TYR A 271 -6.41 -1.20 -13.78
CA TYR A 271 -5.09 -1.70 -14.17
C TYR A 271 -4.46 -2.50 -13.02
N SER A 272 -3.27 -3.09 -13.22
CA SER A 272 -2.50 -3.68 -12.12
C SER A 272 -1.46 -2.68 -11.63
N HIS A 273 -1.29 -2.51 -10.31
CA HIS A 273 -0.30 -1.60 -9.74
C HIS A 273 1.14 -1.83 -10.27
N LYS A 274 1.47 -3.05 -10.70
CA LYS A 274 2.77 -3.38 -11.32
C LYS A 274 2.95 -2.81 -12.73
N ASP A 275 1.87 -2.30 -13.33
CA ASP A 275 1.82 -1.72 -14.67
C ASP A 275 1.48 -0.21 -14.62
N LYS A 276 1.68 0.45 -13.46
CA LYS A 276 1.35 1.88 -13.22
C LYS A 276 1.88 2.82 -14.30
N GLN A 277 3.07 2.55 -14.84
CA GLN A 277 3.64 3.34 -15.94
C GLN A 277 2.68 3.54 -17.12
N TYR A 278 1.86 2.54 -17.47
CA TYR A 278 0.92 2.64 -18.59
C TYR A 278 -0.35 3.40 -18.24
N LEU A 279 -0.73 3.41 -16.95
CA LEU A 279 -1.77 4.31 -16.47
C LEU A 279 -1.28 5.76 -16.58
N ASP A 280 -0.06 6.03 -16.11
CA ASP A 280 0.51 7.37 -16.10
C ASP A 280 0.63 7.93 -17.54
N GLU A 281 1.04 7.09 -18.50
CA GLU A 281 1.02 7.41 -19.93
C GLU A 281 -0.40 7.75 -20.43
N LEU A 282 -1.40 6.88 -20.18
CA LEU A 282 -2.78 7.12 -20.59
C LEU A 282 -3.38 8.39 -19.96
N GLN A 283 -3.13 8.61 -18.66
CA GLN A 283 -3.59 9.80 -17.94
C GLN A 283 -3.00 11.08 -18.54
N THR A 284 -1.73 11.06 -18.94
CA THR A 284 -1.08 12.18 -19.64
C THR A 284 -1.81 12.53 -20.94
N HIS A 285 -2.18 11.52 -21.73
CA HIS A 285 -2.94 11.70 -22.97
C HIS A 285 -4.41 12.11 -22.75
N LEU A 286 -4.99 11.81 -21.58
CA LEU A 286 -6.35 12.21 -21.21
C LEU A 286 -6.46 13.67 -20.73
N VAL A 287 -5.36 14.32 -20.31
CA VAL A 287 -5.36 15.71 -19.80
C VAL A 287 -6.11 16.71 -20.70
N PRO A 288 -5.96 16.72 -22.03
CA PRO A 288 -6.72 17.64 -22.91
C PRO A 288 -8.24 17.41 -22.84
N TYR A 289 -8.67 16.16 -22.68
CA TYR A 289 -10.08 15.78 -22.60
C TYR A 289 -10.67 16.12 -21.22
N LEU A 290 -9.88 15.96 -20.15
CA LEU A 290 -10.24 16.38 -18.80
C LEU A 290 -10.39 17.91 -18.70
N ARG A 291 -9.45 18.67 -19.26
CA ARG A 291 -9.48 20.15 -19.27
C ARG A 291 -10.65 20.72 -20.05
N SER A 292 -11.02 20.08 -21.16
CA SER A 292 -12.19 20.46 -21.96
C SER A 292 -13.52 19.96 -21.36
N LYS A 293 -13.48 19.26 -20.22
CA LYS A 293 -14.62 18.55 -19.61
C LYS A 293 -15.31 17.56 -20.56
N ALA A 294 -14.62 17.16 -21.63
CA ALA A 294 -15.12 16.20 -22.60
C ALA A 294 -15.07 14.76 -22.07
N VAL A 295 -14.22 14.51 -21.06
CA VAL A 295 -14.10 13.26 -20.32
C VAL A 295 -13.97 13.60 -18.85
N MET A 296 -14.62 12.81 -17.98
CA MET A 296 -14.37 12.80 -16.54
C MET A 296 -13.99 11.38 -16.18
N ALA A 297 -12.70 11.17 -15.88
CA ALA A 297 -12.12 9.85 -15.64
C ALA A 297 -11.60 9.72 -14.21
N TRP A 298 -11.82 8.56 -13.62
CA TRP A 298 -11.30 8.14 -12.32
C TRP A 298 -10.71 6.73 -12.45
N SER A 299 -9.83 6.35 -11.54
CA SER A 299 -9.15 5.05 -11.56
C SER A 299 -9.29 4.32 -10.22
N ASP A 300 -8.81 3.08 -10.15
CA ASP A 300 -8.73 2.34 -8.89
C ASP A 300 -7.90 3.06 -7.80
N GLN A 301 -7.01 3.98 -8.16
CA GLN A 301 -6.29 4.87 -7.22
C GLN A 301 -7.25 5.79 -6.44
N ASP A 302 -8.46 6.00 -6.95
CA ASP A 302 -9.52 6.80 -6.33
C ASP A 302 -10.48 5.93 -5.50
N ILE A 303 -10.27 4.60 -5.44
CA ILE A 303 -11.05 3.64 -4.66
C ILE A 303 -10.33 3.30 -3.35
N ALA A 304 -11.05 3.32 -2.23
CA ALA A 304 -10.51 2.91 -0.95
C ALA A 304 -10.13 1.41 -0.94
N PRO A 305 -8.89 1.04 -0.56
CA PRO A 305 -8.48 -0.36 -0.48
C PRO A 305 -9.23 -1.10 0.65
N GLY A 306 -9.55 -2.37 0.42
CA GLY A 306 -10.33 -3.23 1.34
C GLY A 306 -11.81 -3.33 1.02
N SER A 307 -12.28 -2.56 0.04
CA SER A 307 -13.66 -2.57 -0.40
C SER A 307 -13.88 -3.64 -1.48
N LYS A 308 -14.99 -4.39 -1.46
CA LYS A 308 -15.30 -5.31 -2.56
C LYS A 308 -15.47 -4.49 -3.83
N TRP A 309 -14.66 -4.73 -4.86
CA TRP A 309 -14.63 -3.94 -6.11
C TRP A 309 -16.02 -3.73 -6.73
N LEU A 310 -16.88 -4.73 -6.62
CA LEU A 310 -18.28 -4.67 -7.04
C LEU A 310 -19.15 -3.72 -6.19
N GLU A 311 -18.95 -3.69 -4.88
CA GLU A 311 -19.70 -2.83 -3.95
C GLU A 311 -19.27 -1.36 -4.09
N GLU A 312 -18.02 -1.09 -4.47
CA GLU A 312 -17.56 0.28 -4.74
C GLU A 312 -17.96 0.78 -6.13
N ILE A 313 -18.06 -0.08 -7.15
CA ILE A 313 -18.68 0.31 -8.43
C ILE A 313 -20.19 0.51 -8.28
N GLU A 314 -20.86 -0.25 -7.39
CA GLU A 314 -22.26 0.00 -7.02
C GLU A 314 -22.43 1.34 -6.27
N LYS A 315 -21.45 1.70 -5.42
CA LYS A 315 -21.39 3.02 -4.74
C LYS A 315 -20.93 4.15 -5.66
N ALA A 316 -20.13 3.89 -6.70
CA ALA A 316 -19.85 4.78 -7.82
C ALA A 316 -21.11 4.86 -8.71
N ARG A 317 -22.16 5.38 -8.08
CA ARG A 317 -23.55 5.56 -8.49
C ARG A 317 -23.74 5.70 -10.00
N ALA A 318 -24.65 4.92 -10.59
CA ALA A 318 -25.55 5.19 -11.73
C ALA A 318 -25.05 5.98 -12.98
N SER A 319 -23.79 6.39 -13.04
CA SER A 319 -23.28 7.45 -13.89
C SER A 319 -21.95 7.09 -14.57
N THR A 320 -21.28 6.02 -14.14
CA THR A 320 -20.18 5.42 -14.91
C THR A 320 -20.76 4.77 -16.16
N ARG A 321 -20.36 5.26 -17.34
CA ARG A 321 -20.88 4.81 -18.64
C ARG A 321 -19.84 4.05 -19.45
N VAL A 322 -18.55 4.27 -19.15
CA VAL A 322 -17.44 3.63 -19.85
C VAL A 322 -16.42 3.12 -18.83
N ALA A 323 -15.90 1.92 -19.05
CA ALA A 323 -14.76 1.40 -18.29
C ALA A 323 -13.62 0.98 -19.20
N VAL A 324 -12.40 1.33 -18.80
CA VAL A 324 -11.15 1.11 -19.52
C VAL A 324 -10.30 0.11 -18.75
N LEU A 325 -10.01 -1.05 -19.33
CA LEU A 325 -9.21 -2.10 -18.70
C LEU A 325 -7.80 -2.17 -19.33
N LEU A 326 -6.76 -2.02 -18.53
CA LEU A 326 -5.36 -2.14 -18.95
C LEU A 326 -4.85 -3.56 -18.66
N VAL A 327 -4.91 -4.42 -19.69
CA VAL A 327 -4.76 -5.88 -19.54
C VAL A 327 -3.30 -6.33 -19.74
N SER A 328 -2.73 -6.96 -18.72
CA SER A 328 -1.37 -7.51 -18.67
C SER A 328 -1.35 -8.88 -17.98
N PRO A 329 -0.23 -9.64 -17.98
CA PRO A 329 -0.11 -10.82 -17.14
C PRO A 329 -0.31 -10.53 -15.65
N ASN A 330 0.15 -9.37 -15.15
CA ASN A 330 -0.03 -8.99 -13.75
C ASN A 330 -1.50 -8.69 -13.43
N PHE A 331 -2.22 -8.08 -14.39
CA PHE A 331 -3.65 -7.85 -14.30
C PHE A 331 -4.40 -9.19 -14.22
N LEU A 332 -4.11 -10.13 -15.11
CA LEU A 332 -4.78 -11.45 -15.14
C LEU A 332 -4.38 -12.39 -14.01
N ALA A 333 -3.15 -12.28 -13.48
CA ALA A 333 -2.63 -13.13 -12.39
C ALA A 333 -2.94 -12.59 -10.99
N SER A 334 -3.55 -11.42 -10.88
CA SER A 334 -4.07 -10.94 -9.62
C SER A 334 -5.26 -11.81 -9.22
N ASP A 335 -5.23 -12.41 -8.02
CA ASP A 335 -6.34 -13.20 -7.45
C ASP A 335 -7.68 -12.44 -7.48
N PHE A 336 -7.59 -11.11 -7.60
CA PHE A 336 -8.66 -10.14 -7.85
C PHE A 336 -9.52 -10.43 -9.10
N ILE A 337 -8.97 -11.00 -10.19
CA ILE A 337 -9.70 -11.20 -11.46
C ILE A 337 -10.20 -12.63 -11.65
N HIS A 338 -9.54 -13.62 -11.02
CA HIS A 338 -9.76 -15.02 -11.33
C HIS A 338 -11.02 -15.61 -10.69
N ASP A 339 -11.32 -15.24 -9.43
CA ASP A 339 -12.25 -16.04 -8.64
C ASP A 339 -13.69 -15.52 -8.58
N ASN A 340 -13.99 -14.22 -8.80
CA ASN A 340 -15.40 -13.76 -8.80
C ASN A 340 -15.69 -12.33 -9.35
N GLU A 341 -14.71 -11.52 -9.75
CA GLU A 341 -14.97 -10.07 -9.90
C GLU A 341 -15.26 -9.61 -11.34
N LEU A 342 -14.59 -10.14 -12.36
CA LEU A 342 -14.81 -9.72 -13.75
C LEU A 342 -16.20 -10.16 -14.30
N GLY A 343 -16.72 -11.29 -13.82
CA GLY A 343 -17.97 -11.90 -14.31
C GLY A 343 -19.19 -10.98 -14.20
N PRO A 344 -19.53 -10.46 -13.01
CA PRO A 344 -20.65 -9.53 -12.84
C PRO A 344 -20.51 -8.23 -13.66
N PHE A 345 -19.29 -7.75 -13.87
CA PHE A 345 -19.04 -6.54 -14.66
C PHE A 345 -19.30 -6.76 -16.15
N LEU A 346 -18.86 -7.90 -16.70
CA LEU A 346 -19.20 -8.30 -18.07
C LEU A 346 -20.70 -8.53 -18.25
N GLN A 347 -21.43 -8.94 -17.20
CA GLN A 347 -22.90 -9.04 -17.24
C GLN A 347 -23.58 -7.66 -17.40
N LYS A 348 -23.12 -6.63 -16.68
CA LYS A 348 -23.62 -5.25 -16.85
C LYS A 348 -23.31 -4.70 -18.24
N ALA A 349 -22.13 -5.03 -18.80
CA ALA A 349 -21.80 -4.67 -20.17
C ALA A 349 -22.69 -5.38 -21.20
N ARG A 350 -23.07 -6.64 -20.97
CA ARG A 350 -24.03 -7.38 -21.81
C ARG A 350 -25.45 -6.81 -21.70
N ALA A 351 -25.81 -6.23 -20.56
CA ALA A 351 -27.08 -5.54 -20.35
C ALA A 351 -27.15 -4.15 -21.01
N GLY A 352 -26.00 -3.59 -21.44
CA GLY A 352 -25.91 -2.29 -22.11
C GLY A 352 -25.72 -1.10 -21.16
N ASP A 353 -25.54 -1.35 -19.86
CA ASP A 353 -25.43 -0.31 -18.84
C ASP A 353 -24.04 0.36 -18.82
N VAL A 354 -23.00 -0.38 -19.23
CA VAL A 354 -21.61 0.09 -19.24
C VAL A 354 -20.90 -0.38 -20.51
N THR A 355 -20.19 0.54 -21.19
CA THR A 355 -19.33 0.19 -22.32
C THR A 355 -17.95 -0.20 -21.82
N ILE A 356 -17.50 -1.43 -22.14
CA ILE A 356 -16.16 -1.90 -21.81
C ILE A 356 -15.22 -1.67 -22.97
N LEU A 357 -14.15 -0.96 -22.69
CA LEU A 357 -13.01 -0.74 -23.56
C LEU A 357 -11.79 -1.37 -22.91
N TRP A 358 -11.00 -2.15 -23.64
CA TRP A 358 -9.79 -2.75 -23.04
C TRP A 358 -8.59 -2.62 -23.97
N VAL A 359 -7.42 -2.48 -23.34
CA VAL A 359 -6.14 -2.24 -23.99
C VAL A 359 -5.16 -3.32 -23.56
N ARG A 360 -4.54 -3.99 -24.53
CA ARG A 360 -3.51 -5.01 -24.26
C ARG A 360 -2.18 -4.33 -23.98
N ILE A 361 -1.81 -4.28 -22.70
CA ILE A 361 -0.55 -3.67 -22.25
C ILE A 361 0.64 -4.58 -22.55
N ARG A 362 0.52 -5.87 -22.18
CA ARG A 362 1.57 -6.89 -22.36
C ARG A 362 0.98 -8.16 -22.95
N ALA A 363 1.83 -8.96 -23.60
CA ALA A 363 1.45 -10.29 -24.05
C ALA A 363 0.95 -11.11 -22.85
N CYS A 364 -0.28 -11.60 -22.94
CA CYS A 364 -1.00 -12.28 -21.86
C CYS A 364 -2.04 -13.24 -22.45
N ALA A 365 -2.44 -14.24 -21.65
CA ALA A 365 -3.40 -15.30 -22.00
C ALA A 365 -4.86 -14.83 -21.87
N TYR A 366 -5.20 -13.64 -22.40
CA TYR A 366 -6.56 -13.09 -22.29
C TYR A 366 -7.62 -13.96 -22.99
N THR A 367 -7.20 -14.79 -23.97
CA THR A 367 -8.06 -15.75 -24.70
C THR A 367 -8.67 -16.81 -23.80
N GLU A 368 -8.01 -17.10 -22.67
CA GLU A 368 -8.49 -18.03 -21.64
C GLU A 368 -9.44 -17.37 -20.64
N THR A 369 -9.79 -16.10 -20.85
CA THR A 369 -10.68 -15.34 -19.97
C THR A 369 -11.93 -14.88 -20.71
N SER A 370 -12.93 -14.42 -19.96
CA SER A 370 -14.17 -13.87 -20.53
C SER A 370 -13.96 -12.59 -21.36
N LEU A 371 -12.76 -12.00 -21.36
CA LEU A 371 -12.39 -10.87 -22.23
C LEU A 371 -12.25 -11.25 -23.70
N ARG A 372 -12.10 -12.54 -24.03
CA ARG A 372 -11.94 -13.03 -25.42
C ARG A 372 -13.09 -12.62 -26.34
N ASP A 373 -14.28 -12.40 -25.77
CA ASP A 373 -15.51 -12.04 -26.49
C ASP A 373 -15.61 -10.53 -26.76
N TYR A 374 -14.69 -9.71 -26.21
CA TYR A 374 -14.68 -8.26 -26.33
C TYR A 374 -13.52 -7.79 -27.22
N ARG A 375 -13.80 -6.87 -28.13
CA ARG A 375 -12.78 -6.32 -29.04
C ARG A 375 -11.82 -5.39 -28.29
N ALA A 376 -10.52 -5.60 -28.45
CA ALA A 376 -9.50 -4.68 -27.95
C ALA A 376 -9.53 -3.34 -28.70
N LEU A 377 -9.29 -2.24 -27.98
CA LEU A 377 -9.21 -0.88 -28.55
C LEU A 377 -8.02 -0.68 -29.49
N VAL A 378 -6.90 -1.35 -29.19
CA VAL A 378 -5.67 -1.23 -29.98
C VAL A 378 -5.58 -2.44 -30.89
N SER A 379 -5.51 -2.18 -32.20
CA SER A 379 -5.56 -3.18 -33.26
C SER A 379 -4.24 -3.24 -34.03
N PRO A 380 -3.77 -4.45 -34.42
CA PRO A 380 -4.37 -5.73 -34.04
C PRO A 380 -3.99 -6.11 -32.59
N PRO A 381 -4.82 -6.94 -31.93
CA PRO A 381 -4.62 -7.38 -30.54
C PRO A 381 -3.35 -8.24 -30.35
N ASP A 382 -2.61 -8.51 -31.42
CA ASP A 382 -1.36 -9.27 -31.45
C ASP A 382 -0.15 -8.46 -30.97
N ARG A 383 -0.18 -7.13 -31.11
CA ARG A 383 0.92 -6.27 -30.66
C ARG A 383 0.58 -5.53 -29.35
N PRO A 384 1.13 -5.97 -28.20
CA PRO A 384 0.94 -5.27 -26.94
C PRO A 384 1.64 -3.90 -26.93
N LEU A 385 1.12 -2.92 -26.19
CA LEU A 385 1.73 -1.58 -26.06
C LEU A 385 3.18 -1.62 -25.57
N ALA A 386 3.51 -2.57 -24.70
CA ALA A 386 4.88 -2.77 -24.22
C ALA A 386 5.89 -3.10 -25.35
N GLY A 387 5.42 -3.62 -26.49
CA GLY A 387 6.26 -3.95 -27.65
C GLY A 387 6.29 -2.85 -28.73
N MET A 388 5.72 -1.68 -28.45
CA MET A 388 5.71 -0.52 -29.35
C MET A 388 6.87 0.43 -29.01
N VAL A 389 7.43 1.09 -30.03
CA VAL A 389 8.32 2.24 -29.77
C VAL A 389 7.47 3.42 -29.26
N GLU A 390 8.10 4.38 -28.61
CA GLU A 390 7.41 5.50 -27.94
C GLU A 390 6.45 6.25 -28.86
N ALA A 391 6.88 6.61 -30.07
CA ALA A 391 6.01 7.29 -31.05
C ALA A 391 4.78 6.46 -31.46
N GLU A 392 4.94 5.14 -31.65
CA GLU A 392 3.82 4.24 -31.95
C GLU A 392 2.86 4.12 -30.76
N ARG A 393 3.40 4.15 -29.53
CA ARG A 393 2.63 4.07 -28.29
C ARG A 393 1.83 5.35 -28.04
N ASP A 394 2.40 6.52 -28.31
CA ASP A 394 1.67 7.79 -28.24
C ASP A 394 0.50 7.84 -29.22
N GLU A 395 0.70 7.40 -30.47
CA GLU A 395 -0.40 7.29 -31.43
C GLU A 395 -1.49 6.32 -30.94
N ALA A 396 -1.10 5.22 -30.30
CA ALA A 396 -2.05 4.27 -29.73
C ALA A 396 -2.84 4.90 -28.59
N TRP A 397 -2.21 5.69 -27.71
CA TRP A 397 -2.90 6.40 -26.63
C TRP A 397 -3.86 7.48 -27.14
N VAL A 398 -3.49 8.21 -28.19
CA VAL A 398 -4.40 9.14 -28.87
C VAL A 398 -5.64 8.42 -29.39
N ARG A 399 -5.48 7.26 -30.03
CA ARG A 399 -6.61 6.42 -30.49
C ARG A 399 -7.48 5.96 -29.32
N VAL A 400 -6.87 5.49 -28.23
CA VAL A 400 -7.60 5.08 -27.01
C VAL A 400 -8.43 6.24 -26.45
N CYS A 401 -7.87 7.44 -26.33
CA CYS A 401 -8.60 8.61 -25.83
C CYS A 401 -9.76 9.02 -26.74
N GLN A 402 -9.58 8.91 -28.06
CA GLN A 402 -10.65 9.15 -29.03
C GLN A 402 -11.81 8.16 -28.89
N GLU A 403 -11.50 6.88 -28.69
CA GLU A 403 -12.53 5.84 -28.49
C GLU A 403 -13.24 5.99 -27.14
N ILE A 404 -12.52 6.37 -26.07
CA ILE A 404 -13.12 6.72 -24.78
C ILE A 404 -14.13 7.85 -24.98
N LYS A 405 -13.75 8.93 -25.68
CA LYS A 405 -14.65 10.06 -25.95
C LYS A 405 -15.87 9.65 -26.79
N LYS A 406 -15.70 8.78 -27.80
CA LYS A 406 -16.82 8.29 -28.62
C LYS A 406 -17.79 7.40 -27.85
N ALA A 407 -17.29 6.64 -26.87
CA ALA A 407 -18.10 5.78 -26.02
C ALA A 407 -18.91 6.59 -24.99
N LEU A 408 -18.58 7.87 -24.78
CA LEU A 408 -19.37 8.78 -23.98
C LEU A 408 -20.55 9.33 -24.80
N PRO A 409 -21.76 9.35 -24.24
CA PRO A 409 -22.94 9.89 -24.91
C PRO A 409 -22.90 11.41 -24.98
N VAL A 410 -23.36 11.94 -26.10
CA VAL A 410 -23.44 13.38 -26.35
C VAL A 410 -24.58 13.99 -25.52
N GLU A 411 -24.29 14.96 -24.66
CA GLU A 411 -25.33 15.75 -23.99
C GLU A 411 -26.17 16.48 -25.05
N PRO A 412 -27.52 16.47 -24.96
CA PRO A 412 -28.33 17.31 -25.83
C PRO A 412 -28.03 18.77 -25.50
N ALA A 413 -27.69 19.56 -26.53
CA ALA A 413 -27.55 21.00 -26.40
C ALA A 413 -28.88 21.58 -25.90
N ASN A 414 -28.90 22.10 -24.67
CA ASN A 414 -30.07 22.81 -24.17
C ASN A 414 -30.28 24.08 -25.01
N PRO A 415 -31.50 24.33 -25.53
CA PRO A 415 -31.83 25.45 -26.42
C PRO A 415 -31.76 26.82 -25.74
#